data_AF-A0A0Q7MDK5-F1
#
_entry.id   AF-A0A0Q7MDK5-F1
#
_cell.length_a   1.000
_cell.length_b   1.000
_cell.length_c   1.000
_cell.angle_alpha   90.00
_cell.angle_beta   90.00
_cell.angle_gamma   90.00
#
_symmetry.space_group_name_H-M   'P 1'
#
loop_
_entity.id
_entity.type
_entity.pdbx_description
1 polymer ?
#
loop_
_entity_poly.entity_id
_entity_poly.type
_entity_poly.pdbx_seq_one_letter_code
_entity_poly.pdbx_strand_id
1 'polypeptide(L)'
;MTVLPAAHLTDGGAAITVRLLVRCRPVDGVQWEGFVNATQGDVFAWAGLPLVCDGRRHLVHVVLPVSAPPGTAEFTRGAAEVSAVIMDENTLVEYADDARSVKVVARCHGTS
;
A
#
# COMPACT_ATOMS: atom_id res chain seq x y z
N MET A 1 -2.81 -7.12 -9.66
CA MET A 1 -3.36 -6.64 -8.36
C MET A 1 -4.11 -5.34 -8.62
N THR A 2 -4.71 -4.69 -7.61
CA THR A 2 -5.35 -3.37 -7.83
C THR A 2 -5.30 -2.49 -6.58
N VAL A 3 -4.74 -1.29 -6.70
CA VAL A 3 -4.80 -0.21 -5.71
C VAL A 3 -6.17 0.48 -5.81
N LEU A 4 -6.88 0.54 -4.69
CA LEU A 4 -8.19 1.19 -4.66
C LEU A 4 -8.06 2.72 -4.62
N PRO A 5 -9.06 3.48 -5.11
CA PRO A 5 -8.91 4.92 -5.38
C PRO A 5 -8.74 5.84 -4.17
N ALA A 6 -8.79 5.32 -2.94
CA ALA A 6 -8.77 6.14 -1.73
C ALA A 6 -7.77 5.61 -0.70
N ALA A 7 -7.08 6.55 -0.07
CA ALA A 7 -6.23 6.34 1.09
C ALA A 7 -6.75 7.18 2.26
N HIS A 8 -6.61 6.69 3.49
CA HIS A 8 -7.07 7.36 4.69
C HIS A 8 -5.90 7.86 5.52
N LEU A 9 -5.90 9.14 5.89
CA LEU A 9 -4.96 9.68 6.87
C LEU A 9 -5.11 8.97 8.21
N THR A 10 -3.99 8.58 8.80
CA THR A 10 -3.90 8.03 10.16
C THR A 10 -2.79 8.76 10.91
N ASP A 11 -2.84 8.74 12.24
CA ASP A 11 -1.81 9.31 13.12
C ASP A 11 -1.42 10.75 12.77
N GLY A 12 -2.44 11.58 12.50
CA GLY A 12 -2.24 13.00 12.16
C GLY A 12 -1.59 13.26 10.80
N GLY A 13 -1.39 12.24 9.96
CA GLY A 13 -0.65 12.35 8.70
C GLY A 13 0.70 11.64 8.71
N ALA A 14 1.14 11.13 9.87
CA ALA A 14 2.35 10.30 9.98
C ALA A 14 2.21 8.92 9.29
N ALA A 15 0.99 8.55 8.88
CA ALA A 15 0.75 7.39 8.05
C ALA A 15 -0.50 7.58 7.17
N ILE A 16 -0.60 6.79 6.12
CA ILE A 16 -1.86 6.55 5.40
C ILE A 16 -2.21 5.07 5.38
N THR A 17 -3.50 4.75 5.43
CA THR A 17 -3.99 3.40 5.14
C THR A 17 -4.47 3.32 3.70
N VAL A 18 -3.87 2.44 2.91
CA VAL A 18 -4.29 2.14 1.53
C VAL A 18 -5.01 0.81 1.47
N ARG A 19 -5.91 0.65 0.49
CA ARG A 19 -6.65 -0.60 0.27
C ARG A 19 -6.24 -1.20 -1.06
N LEU A 20 -5.94 -2.50 -1.06
CA LEU A 20 -5.58 -3.23 -2.26
C LEU A 20 -6.53 -4.43 -2.44
N LEU A 21 -6.94 -4.68 -3.68
CA LEU A 21 -7.51 -5.96 -4.09
C LEU A 21 -6.40 -6.82 -4.67
N VAL A 22 -6.10 -7.91 -3.96
CA VAL A 22 -5.02 -8.83 -4.31
C VAL A 22 -5.60 -10.18 -4.67
N ARG A 23 -5.10 -10.79 -5.74
CA ARG A 23 -5.34 -12.20 -6.06
C ARG A 23 -4.01 -12.80 -6.48
N CYS A 24 -3.43 -13.60 -5.61
CA CYS A 24 -2.21 -14.35 -5.85
C CYS A 24 -2.56 -15.85 -5.89
N ARG A 25 -1.97 -16.60 -6.82
CA ARG A 25 -2.09 -18.07 -6.85
C ARG A 25 -0.78 -18.68 -6.37
N PRO A 26 -0.81 -19.83 -5.68
CA PRO A 26 0.42 -20.54 -5.35
C PRO A 26 1.11 -20.98 -6.64
N VAL A 27 2.43 -20.85 -6.69
CA VAL A 27 3.30 -21.29 -7.78
C VAL A 27 4.48 -22.00 -7.14
N ASP A 28 4.77 -23.21 -7.61
CA ASP A 28 5.86 -24.02 -7.06
C ASP A 28 7.21 -23.33 -7.28
N GLY A 29 8.04 -23.31 -6.23
CA GLY A 29 9.38 -22.72 -6.26
C GLY A 29 9.44 -21.19 -6.14
N VAL A 30 8.31 -20.50 -6.02
CA VAL A 30 8.26 -19.04 -5.84
C VAL A 30 8.27 -18.69 -4.35
N GLN A 31 9.16 -17.78 -3.95
CA GLN A 31 9.14 -17.16 -2.63
C GLN A 31 8.48 -15.78 -2.75
N TRP A 32 7.23 -15.70 -2.33
CA TRP A 32 6.44 -14.49 -2.55
C TRP A 32 6.86 -13.34 -1.65
N GLU A 33 7.13 -12.20 -2.27
CA GLU A 33 7.31 -10.92 -1.60
C GLU A 33 6.39 -9.87 -2.23
N GLY A 34 5.96 -8.91 -1.44
CA GLY A 34 5.16 -7.80 -1.93
C GLY A 34 5.40 -6.54 -1.13
N PHE A 35 5.32 -5.42 -1.83
CA PHE A 35 5.54 -4.10 -1.24
C PHE A 35 4.50 -3.12 -1.74
N VAL A 36 4.24 -2.12 -0.91
CA VAL A 36 3.43 -0.97 -1.27
C VAL A 36 4.20 0.27 -0.86
N ASN A 37 4.27 1.25 -1.73
CA ASN A 37 4.81 2.56 -1.42
C ASN A 37 3.81 3.66 -1.77
N ALA A 38 4.00 4.82 -1.17
CA ALA A 38 3.25 6.02 -1.46
C ALA A 38 4.14 7.26 -1.47
N THR A 39 3.86 8.18 -2.38
CA THR A 39 4.48 9.50 -2.43
C THR A 39 3.43 10.62 -2.48
N GLN A 40 3.72 11.74 -1.81
CA GLN A 40 2.96 12.98 -1.91
C GLN A 40 3.92 14.16 -1.78
N GLY A 41 4.30 14.78 -2.91
CA GLY A 41 5.41 15.73 -2.90
C GLY A 41 6.69 15.04 -2.43
N ASP A 42 7.32 15.59 -1.40
CA ASP A 42 8.55 15.04 -0.80
C ASP A 42 8.30 13.95 0.25
N VAL A 43 7.03 13.66 0.58
CA VAL A 43 6.67 12.62 1.54
C VAL A 43 6.79 11.25 0.88
N PHE A 44 7.52 10.33 1.51
CA PHE A 44 7.63 8.93 1.09
C PHE A 44 7.20 8.02 2.23
N ALA A 45 6.49 6.94 1.90
CA ALA A 45 6.14 5.87 2.83
C ALA A 45 6.18 4.52 2.11
N TRP A 46 6.47 3.46 2.85
CA TRP A 46 6.43 2.10 2.33
C TRP A 46 6.07 1.10 3.43
N ALA A 47 5.55 -0.05 3.02
CA ALA A 47 5.39 -1.21 3.88
C ALA A 47 5.41 -2.50 3.05
N GLY A 48 5.73 -3.61 3.71
CA GLY A 48 5.48 -4.94 3.18
C GLY A 48 3.98 -5.19 3.00
N LEU A 49 3.62 -5.93 1.95
CA LEU A 49 2.27 -6.39 1.68
C LEU A 49 2.09 -7.80 2.26
N PRO A 50 1.22 -8.01 3.27
CA PRO A 50 0.95 -9.36 3.75
C PRO A 50 0.22 -10.16 2.66
N LEU A 51 0.94 -11.08 2.02
CA LEU A 51 0.44 -11.89 0.91
C LEU A 51 -0.17 -13.22 1.40
N VAL A 52 -1.33 -13.54 0.84
CA VAL A 52 -1.96 -14.86 0.97
C VAL A 52 -2.18 -15.39 -0.45
N CYS A 53 -1.36 -16.35 -0.87
CA CYS A 53 -1.38 -16.94 -2.20
C CYS A 53 -2.19 -18.24 -2.22
N ASP A 54 -3.51 -18.12 -2.05
CA ASP A 54 -4.48 -19.23 -2.04
C ASP A 54 -5.38 -19.26 -3.30
N GLY A 55 -5.13 -18.36 -4.26
CA GLY A 55 -5.89 -18.19 -5.49
C GLY A 55 -7.20 -17.40 -5.37
N ARG A 56 -7.59 -17.01 -4.14
CA ARG A 56 -8.78 -16.20 -3.85
C ARG A 56 -8.46 -14.70 -3.91
N ARG A 57 -9.51 -13.88 -3.98
CA ARG A 57 -9.40 -12.42 -3.90
C ARG A 57 -9.41 -12.01 -2.44
N HIS A 58 -8.43 -11.20 -2.05
CA HIS A 58 -8.28 -10.63 -0.72
C HIS A 58 -8.34 -9.10 -0.80
N LEU A 59 -9.10 -8.49 0.09
CA LEU A 59 -9.03 -7.05 0.33
C LEU A 59 -8.04 -6.82 1.47
N VAL A 60 -6.90 -6.21 1.17
CA VAL A 60 -5.84 -5.96 2.14
C VAL A 60 -5.82 -4.48 2.49
N HIS A 61 -5.67 -4.17 3.77
CA HIS A 61 -5.42 -2.80 4.25
C HIS A 61 -3.95 -2.73 4.65
N VAL A 62 -3.22 -1.80 4.06
CA VAL A 62 -1.80 -1.61 4.33
C VAL A 62 -1.61 -0.23 4.93
N VAL A 63 -1.02 -0.19 6.12
CA VAL A 63 -0.62 1.06 6.77
C VAL A 63 0.77 1.41 6.26
N LEU A 64 0.91 2.59 5.67
CA LEU A 64 2.14 3.13 5.12
C LEU A 64 2.64 4.25 6.06
N PRO A 65 3.56 3.94 6.99
CA PRO A 65 4.18 4.95 7.83
C PRO A 65 5.14 5.82 7.00
N VAL A 66 5.13 7.13 7.28
CA VAL A 66 6.10 8.06 6.69
C VAL A 66 7.51 7.58 7.02
N SER A 67 8.34 7.49 5.99
CA SER A 67 9.73 7.06 6.06
C SER A 67 10.67 8.24 6.28
N ALA A 68 10.41 8.98 7.36
CA ALA A 68 11.19 10.13 7.81
C ALA A 68 11.12 10.25 9.34
N PRO A 69 12.01 11.04 9.98
CA PRO A 69 11.88 11.30 11.41
C PRO A 69 10.49 11.88 11.77
N PRO A 70 9.97 11.57 12.97
CA PRO A 70 8.67 12.09 13.38
C PRO A 70 8.60 13.62 13.31
N GLY A 71 7.54 14.13 12.69
CA GLY A 71 7.26 15.58 12.57
C GLY A 71 8.02 16.31 11.46
N THR A 72 8.81 15.62 10.62
CA THR A 72 9.51 16.27 9.49
C THR A 72 8.78 16.18 8.17
N ALA A 73 7.86 15.22 8.03
CA ALA A 73 7.05 15.01 6.84
C ALA A 73 5.71 14.38 7.25
N GLU A 74 4.64 14.73 6.54
CA GLU A 74 3.30 14.21 6.81
C GLU A 74 2.48 14.18 5.52
N PHE A 75 1.63 13.15 5.40
CA PHE A 75 0.58 13.17 4.39
C PHE A 75 -0.50 14.16 4.77
N THR A 76 -1.05 14.82 3.74
CA THR A 76 -2.18 15.75 3.84
C THR A 76 -3.30 15.30 2.90
N ARG A 77 -4.49 15.90 3.07
CA ARG A 77 -5.62 15.66 2.16
C ARG A 77 -5.25 16.10 0.75
N GLY A 78 -5.60 15.32 -0.26
CA GLY A 78 -5.24 15.62 -1.63
C GLY A 78 -5.10 14.36 -2.48
N ALA A 79 -4.08 14.32 -3.32
CA ALA A 79 -3.69 13.14 -4.09
C ALA A 79 -2.33 12.62 -3.59
N ALA A 80 -2.13 11.31 -3.63
CA ALA A 80 -0.85 10.65 -3.43
C ALA A 80 -0.68 9.60 -4.53
N GLU A 81 0.53 9.41 -5.02
CA GLU A 81 0.83 8.30 -5.91
C GLU A 81 1.10 7.07 -5.06
N VAL A 82 0.41 5.97 -5.34
CA VAL A 82 0.58 4.69 -4.66
C VAL A 82 0.98 3.66 -5.70
N SER A 83 2.06 2.94 -5.44
CA SER A 83 2.43 1.78 -6.24
C SER A 83 2.53 0.54 -5.36
N ALA A 84 2.21 -0.60 -5.94
CA ALA A 84 2.26 -1.87 -5.27
C ALA A 84 2.74 -2.95 -6.23
N VAL A 85 3.55 -3.87 -5.72
CA VAL A 85 4.15 -4.95 -6.50
C VAL A 85 4.08 -6.26 -5.74
N ILE A 86 3.96 -7.35 -6.48
CA ILE A 86 4.09 -8.74 -6.04
C ILE A 86 5.16 -9.38 -6.92
N MET A 87 6.17 -9.95 -6.29
CA MET A 87 7.33 -10.52 -6.97
C MET A 87 7.81 -11.80 -6.28
N ASP A 88 8.72 -12.50 -6.96
CA ASP A 88 9.54 -13.54 -6.33
C ASP A 88 10.77 -12.90 -5.69
N GLU A 89 10.92 -13.04 -4.38
CA GLU A 89 12.02 -12.51 -3.59
C GLU A 89 13.39 -12.98 -4.12
N ASN A 90 13.46 -14.22 -4.61
CA ASN A 90 14.73 -14.83 -5.01
C ASN A 90 15.21 -14.36 -6.38
N THR A 91 14.29 -14.08 -7.30
CA THR A 91 14.60 -13.79 -8.72
C THR A 91 14.28 -12.36 -9.13
N LEU A 92 13.54 -11.64 -8.31
CA LEU A 92 12.97 -10.31 -8.57
C LEU A 92 12.01 -10.26 -9.76
N VAL A 93 11.50 -11.40 -10.22
CA VAL A 93 10.48 -11.45 -11.26
C VAL A 93 9.17 -10.90 -10.69
N GLU A 94 8.63 -9.87 -11.33
CA GLU A 94 7.32 -9.31 -11.00
C GLU A 94 6.19 -10.15 -11.59
N TYR A 95 5.22 -10.50 -10.76
CA TYR A 95 4.03 -11.28 -11.15
C TYR A 95 2.79 -10.41 -11.26
N ALA A 96 2.75 -9.30 -10.53
CA ALA A 96 1.71 -8.30 -10.63
C ALA A 96 2.18 -6.98 -10.02
N ASP A 97 1.82 -5.90 -10.69
CA ASP A 97 1.96 -4.54 -10.18
C ASP A 97 0.64 -3.78 -10.36
N ASP A 98 0.53 -2.64 -9.68
CA ASP A 98 -0.42 -1.58 -10.01
C ASP A 98 0.11 -0.25 -9.45
N ALA A 99 -0.11 0.84 -10.19
CA ALA A 99 0.28 2.18 -9.80
C ALA A 99 -0.86 3.15 -10.09
N ARG A 100 -1.21 3.98 -9.09
CA ARG A 100 -2.37 4.87 -9.18
C ARG A 100 -2.23 6.09 -8.29
N SER A 101 -2.67 7.22 -8.81
CA SER A 101 -3.01 8.41 -8.02
C SER A 101 -4.28 8.15 -7.20
N VAL A 102 -4.17 8.14 -5.88
CA VAL A 102 -5.28 7.92 -4.94
C VAL A 102 -5.68 9.20 -4.23
N LYS A 103 -6.97 9.33 -3.91
CA LYS A 103 -7.46 10.43 -3.08
C LYS A 103 -7.15 10.18 -1.61
N VAL A 104 -6.37 11.05 -1.00
CA VAL A 104 -6.10 11.04 0.45
C VAL A 104 -7.21 11.79 1.17
N VAL A 105 -7.95 11.08 2.00
CA VAL A 105 -9.09 11.61 2.77
C VAL A 105 -8.85 11.48 4.27
N ALA A 106 -9.54 12.29 5.07
CA ALA A 106 -9.52 12.11 6.52
C ALA A 106 -10.09 10.74 6.92
N ARG A 107 -9.63 10.20 8.05
CA ARG A 107 -10.29 9.05 8.66
C ARG A 107 -11.73 9.43 8.96
N CYS A 108 -12.69 8.66 8.47
CA CYS A 108 -14.06 8.77 8.96
C CYS A 108 -14.03 8.33 10.41
N HIS A 109 -14.13 9.27 11.36
CA HIS A 109 -14.54 8.93 12.71
C HIS A 109 -15.99 8.46 12.59
N GLY A 110 -16.21 7.15 12.66
CA GLY A 110 -17.55 6.64 12.89
C GLY A 110 -18.03 7.27 14.20
N THR A 111 -19.06 8.10 14.11
CA THR A 111 -19.83 8.53 15.28
C THR A 111 -20.29 7.27 15.99
N SER A 112 -19.75 7.01 17.18
CA SER A 112 -20.37 6.12 18.16
C SER A 112 -21.57 6.82 18.78
#